data_AF-A0A4Q3H3I4-F1
#
_entry.id   AF-A0A4Q3H3I4-F1
#
_cell.length_a   1.000
_cell.length_b   1.000
_cell.length_c   1.000
_cell.angle_alpha   90.00
_cell.angle_beta   90.00
_cell.angle_gamma   90.00
#
_symmetry.space_group_name_H-M   'P 1'
#
loop_
_entity.id
_entity.type
_entity.pdbx_description
1 polymer ?
#
loop_
_entity_poly.entity_id
_entity_poly.type
_entity_poly.pdbx_seq_one_letter_code
_entity_poly.pdbx_strand_id
1 'polypeptide(L)'
;MSTTPSNKFRPGSKESPTEPFKRAVTSALRAIAKQPEIEVSFAAERPGLAPGKARLPEPPRKMSKKDAAIVRGHADSIALRLACHDAKVHRKQMPLNMQARGVFDAVEQARVEAIGARRMAGVAKNLTAMLDDHFHRGKYDEITDRADAPLADALAMMVRERLTGLAPPPAAKKVVELWRPFIEDKARGRLDSLESVVEDQRRFADALHDLLDDLEIGDRQDSEPDEDDQQDEQQDGEQDQSGAEGAPEGDAEQDMNLEQADASSEEANEAAEAAQSQSSDNFDDSEMGDDDTPGDTARPPAGGRNEPRGPEY
;
A
#
# COMPACT_ATOMS: atom_id res chain seq x y z
N MET A 1 -63.51 16.87 -10.86
CA MET A 1 -62.47 15.82 -10.89
C MET A 1 -61.25 16.37 -10.15
N SER A 2 -60.60 15.60 -9.27
CA SER A 2 -59.38 16.03 -8.58
C SER A 2 -58.33 14.93 -8.69
N THR A 3 -57.17 15.24 -9.28
CA THR A 3 -56.10 14.29 -9.58
C THR A 3 -55.03 14.35 -8.50
N THR A 4 -55.05 13.38 -7.58
CA THR A 4 -53.99 13.23 -6.57
C THR A 4 -52.66 12.92 -7.26
N PRO A 5 -51.58 13.71 -7.05
CA PRO A 5 -50.29 13.42 -7.67
C PRO A 5 -49.69 12.15 -7.07
N SER A 6 -49.51 11.12 -7.90
CA SER A 6 -48.86 9.87 -7.49
C SER A 6 -47.37 10.11 -7.25
N ASN A 7 -46.99 10.33 -5.99
CA ASN A 7 -45.60 10.52 -5.59
C ASN A 7 -44.83 9.18 -5.67
N LYS A 8 -44.42 8.80 -6.88
CA LYS A 8 -43.60 7.62 -7.14
C LYS A 8 -42.22 7.82 -6.53
N PHE A 9 -42.04 7.32 -5.30
CA PHE A 9 -40.75 7.18 -4.66
C PHE A 9 -39.81 6.39 -5.57
N ARG A 10 -38.87 7.09 -6.23
CA ARG A 10 -37.79 6.44 -6.97
C ARG A 10 -36.88 5.78 -5.93
N PRO A 11 -36.74 4.43 -5.89
CA PRO A 11 -35.68 3.85 -5.08
C PRO A 11 -34.35 4.40 -5.61
N GLY A 12 -33.51 4.90 -4.71
CA GLY A 12 -32.17 5.38 -5.08
C GLY A 12 -31.39 4.29 -5.80
N SER A 13 -30.49 4.68 -6.70
CA SER A 13 -29.55 3.76 -7.35
C SER A 13 -28.91 2.87 -6.28
N LYS A 14 -29.08 1.55 -6.38
CA LYS A 14 -28.57 0.60 -5.39
C LYS A 14 -27.09 0.85 -5.16
N GLU A 15 -26.76 1.31 -3.96
CA GLU A 15 -25.40 1.61 -3.54
C GLU A 15 -24.52 0.36 -3.72
N SER A 16 -23.24 0.52 -4.10
CA SER A 16 -22.36 -0.64 -4.20
C SER A 16 -22.26 -1.32 -2.83
N PRO A 17 -22.30 -2.68 -2.75
CA PRO A 17 -22.24 -3.40 -1.47
C PRO A 17 -21.05 -3.05 -0.57
N THR A 18 -20.01 -2.44 -1.15
CA THR A 18 -18.80 -1.98 -0.46
C THR A 18 -18.90 -0.59 0.16
N GLU A 19 -19.81 0.29 -0.25
CA GLU A 19 -19.83 1.70 0.22
C GLU A 19 -20.21 1.86 1.71
N PRO A 20 -21.17 1.09 2.29
CA PRO A 20 -21.40 1.14 3.74
C PRO A 20 -20.15 0.77 4.55
N PHE A 21 -19.34 -0.16 4.03
CA PHE A 21 -18.06 -0.53 4.63
C PHE A 21 -17.01 0.57 4.45
N LYS A 22 -16.81 1.11 3.23
CA LYS A 22 -15.90 2.24 2.97
C LYS A 22 -16.21 3.44 3.88
N ARG A 23 -17.49 3.81 3.99
CA ARG A 23 -17.99 4.87 4.88
C ARG A 23 -17.61 4.63 6.33
N ALA A 24 -17.86 3.43 6.86
CA ALA A 24 -17.48 3.06 8.22
C ALA A 24 -15.96 3.07 8.43
N VAL A 25 -15.19 2.58 7.44
CA VAL A 25 -13.72 2.59 7.47
C VAL A 25 -13.18 4.02 7.50
N THR A 26 -13.69 4.92 6.66
CA THR A 26 -13.32 6.35 6.63
C THR A 26 -13.63 7.04 7.96
N SER A 27 -14.83 6.86 8.53
CA SER A 27 -15.19 7.45 9.82
C SER A 27 -14.28 6.97 10.96
N ALA A 28 -13.96 5.67 11.01
CA ALA A 28 -13.09 5.13 12.05
C ALA A 28 -11.59 5.37 11.80
N LEU A 29 -11.15 5.65 10.56
CA LEU A 29 -9.81 6.16 10.27
C LEU A 29 -9.68 7.57 10.85
N ARG A 30 -10.61 8.46 10.50
CA ARG A 30 -10.68 9.86 10.98
C ARG A 30 -10.69 9.95 12.51
N ALA A 31 -11.44 9.06 13.17
CA ALA A 31 -11.52 8.98 14.62
C ALA A 31 -10.19 8.58 15.29
N ILE A 32 -9.52 7.51 14.81
CA ILE A 32 -8.23 7.06 15.37
C ILE A 32 -7.12 8.08 15.07
N ALA A 33 -7.09 8.65 13.86
CA ALA A 33 -6.12 9.65 13.44
C ALA A 33 -6.30 11.01 14.15
N LYS A 34 -7.42 11.23 14.84
CA LYS A 34 -7.85 12.54 15.40
C LYS A 34 -7.91 13.66 14.34
N GLN A 35 -8.17 13.30 13.08
CA GLN A 35 -8.23 14.21 11.94
C GLN A 35 -9.60 14.05 11.25
N PRO A 36 -10.57 14.95 11.47
CA PRO A 36 -11.90 14.81 10.88
C PRO A 36 -11.91 15.11 9.36
N GLU A 37 -11.01 15.98 8.89
CA GLU A 37 -11.03 16.48 7.50
C GLU A 37 -10.20 15.65 6.51
N ILE A 38 -9.41 14.67 6.95
CA ILE A 38 -8.54 13.90 6.04
C ILE A 38 -9.36 13.21 4.94
N GLU A 39 -8.99 13.45 3.69
CA GLU A 39 -9.62 12.78 2.54
C GLU A 39 -9.24 11.29 2.56
N VAL A 40 -10.21 10.40 2.38
CA VAL A 40 -9.96 8.95 2.33
C VAL A 40 -10.47 8.43 0.99
N SER A 41 -9.55 8.06 0.11
CA SER A 41 -9.84 7.44 -1.19
C SER A 41 -9.59 5.94 -1.16
N PHE A 42 -10.28 5.21 -2.03
CA PHE A 42 -10.10 3.77 -2.23
C PHE A 42 -9.68 3.51 -3.68
N ALA A 43 -8.65 2.71 -3.90
CA ALA A 43 -8.06 2.46 -5.23
C ALA A 43 -7.43 1.07 -5.34
N ALA A 44 -7.14 0.62 -6.56
CA ALA A 44 -6.37 -0.62 -6.79
C ALA A 44 -4.85 -0.47 -6.56
N GLU A 45 -4.38 0.77 -6.40
CA GLU A 45 -2.97 1.10 -6.14
C GLU A 45 -2.51 0.67 -4.74
N ARG A 46 -1.19 0.66 -4.51
CA ARG A 46 -0.63 0.44 -3.16
C ARG A 46 -1.19 1.47 -2.16
N PRO A 47 -1.62 1.05 -0.96
CA PRO A 47 -2.04 1.98 0.09
C PRO A 47 -0.95 3.00 0.41
N GLY A 48 -1.34 4.19 0.88
CA GLY A 48 -0.38 5.25 1.14
C GLY A 48 -0.97 6.50 1.79
N LEU A 49 -0.09 7.38 2.24
CA LEU A 49 -0.43 8.63 2.92
C LEU A 49 0.27 9.80 2.23
N ALA A 50 -0.51 10.84 1.93
CA ALA A 50 -0.07 12.13 1.41
C ALA A 50 -0.61 13.26 2.31
N PRO A 51 -0.11 14.50 2.21
CA PRO A 51 -0.61 15.63 3.00
C PRO A 51 -2.13 15.79 2.84
N GLY A 52 -2.86 15.61 3.95
CA GLY A 52 -4.33 15.71 3.99
C GLY A 52 -5.11 14.56 3.32
N LYS A 53 -4.45 13.50 2.83
CA LYS A 53 -5.09 12.44 2.03
C LYS A 53 -4.52 11.04 2.30
N ALA A 54 -5.39 10.10 2.69
CA ALA A 54 -5.10 8.68 2.80
C ALA A 54 -5.68 7.91 1.61
N ARG A 55 -4.88 6.99 1.02
CA ARG A 55 -5.32 6.04 -0.01
C ARG A 55 -5.34 4.63 0.57
N LEU A 56 -6.51 3.99 0.52
CA LEU A 56 -6.77 2.63 0.96
C LEU A 56 -6.98 1.68 -0.23
N PRO A 57 -6.80 0.36 -0.05
CA PRO A 57 -7.07 -0.59 -1.12
C PRO A 57 -8.58 -0.76 -1.33
N GLU A 58 -9.02 -0.80 -2.59
CA GLU A 58 -10.42 -1.00 -2.96
C GLU A 58 -10.92 -2.39 -2.50
N PRO A 59 -11.95 -2.47 -1.64
CA PRO A 59 -12.49 -3.76 -1.19
C PRO A 59 -13.15 -4.52 -2.36
N PRO A 60 -12.95 -5.85 -2.47
CA PRO A 60 -13.55 -6.63 -3.54
C PRO A 60 -15.08 -6.66 -3.45
N ARG A 61 -15.78 -6.67 -4.60
CA ARG A 61 -17.26 -6.66 -4.69
C ARG A 61 -17.95 -7.80 -3.89
N LYS A 62 -17.26 -8.91 -3.67
CA LYS A 62 -17.66 -10.01 -2.78
C LYS A 62 -16.69 -10.10 -1.60
N MET A 63 -16.77 -9.12 -0.70
CA MET A 63 -15.85 -8.97 0.43
C MET A 63 -16.04 -10.09 1.47
N SER A 64 -14.98 -10.84 1.75
CA SER A 64 -14.90 -11.79 2.85
C SER A 64 -14.53 -11.10 4.17
N LYS A 65 -14.57 -11.86 5.28
CA LYS A 65 -14.08 -11.38 6.58
C LYS A 65 -12.56 -11.11 6.59
N LYS A 66 -11.75 -11.78 5.76
CA LYS A 66 -10.31 -11.51 5.66
C LYS A 66 -10.07 -10.19 4.93
N ASP A 67 -10.75 -9.98 3.79
CA ASP A 67 -10.63 -8.74 2.99
C ASP A 67 -11.02 -7.51 3.80
N ALA A 68 -12.12 -7.61 4.55
CA ALA A 68 -12.56 -6.55 5.46
C ALA A 68 -11.52 -6.22 6.54
N ALA A 69 -10.86 -7.24 7.10
CA ALA A 69 -9.80 -7.06 8.10
C ALA A 69 -8.51 -6.47 7.49
N ILE A 70 -8.14 -6.84 6.27
CA ILE A 70 -6.99 -6.28 5.54
C ILE A 70 -7.20 -4.79 5.23
N VAL A 71 -8.33 -4.43 4.60
CA VAL A 71 -8.66 -3.02 4.27
C VAL A 71 -8.76 -2.18 5.54
N ARG A 72 -9.33 -2.75 6.63
CA ARG A 72 -9.36 -2.09 7.93
C ARG A 72 -7.96 -1.98 8.56
N GLY A 73 -7.09 -2.97 8.39
CA GLY A 73 -5.71 -2.95 8.89
C GLY A 73 -4.89 -1.83 8.26
N HIS A 74 -4.99 -1.63 6.93
CA HIS A 74 -4.36 -0.47 6.28
C HIS A 74 -4.93 0.87 6.79
N ALA A 75 -6.23 0.95 7.05
CA ALA A 75 -6.85 2.16 7.62
C ALA A 75 -6.41 2.43 9.07
N ASP A 76 -6.28 1.38 9.87
CA ASP A 76 -5.76 1.43 11.25
C ASP A 76 -4.28 1.82 11.26
N SER A 77 -3.45 1.20 10.41
CA SER A 77 -2.01 1.49 10.25
C SER A 77 -1.74 2.95 9.88
N ILE A 78 -2.44 3.48 8.86
CA ILE A 78 -2.33 4.89 8.47
C ILE A 78 -2.83 5.82 9.59
N ALA A 79 -3.93 5.48 10.26
CA ALA A 79 -4.46 6.29 11.35
C ALA A 79 -3.52 6.34 12.57
N LEU A 80 -2.87 5.23 12.90
CA LEU A 80 -1.89 5.17 13.99
C LEU A 80 -0.61 5.94 13.64
N ARG A 81 -0.13 5.89 12.40
CA ARG A 81 0.95 6.78 11.96
C ARG A 81 0.54 8.25 12.14
N LEU A 82 -0.64 8.65 11.66
CA LEU A 82 -1.14 10.02 11.84
C LEU A 82 -1.33 10.47 13.31
N ALA A 83 -1.57 9.53 14.23
CA ALA A 83 -1.83 9.81 15.64
C ALA A 83 -0.59 9.69 16.55
N CYS A 84 0.46 8.95 16.15
CA CYS A 84 1.57 8.57 17.02
C CYS A 84 2.97 8.85 16.44
N HIS A 85 3.07 9.47 15.27
CA HIS A 85 4.33 9.83 14.60
C HIS A 85 4.47 11.35 14.41
N ASP A 86 5.52 11.94 14.97
CA ASP A 86 6.03 13.26 14.60
C ASP A 86 7.03 13.10 13.44
N ALA A 87 6.62 13.53 12.25
CA ALA A 87 7.45 13.50 11.05
C ALA A 87 8.67 14.45 11.12
N LYS A 88 8.65 15.48 11.98
CA LYS A 88 9.80 16.38 12.20
C LYS A 88 10.86 15.69 13.06
N VAL A 89 10.45 14.94 14.07
CA VAL A 89 11.37 14.10 14.88
C VAL A 89 11.97 13.01 13.99
N HIS A 90 11.12 12.26 13.28
CA HIS A 90 11.57 11.18 12.40
C HIS A 90 12.60 11.66 11.35
N ARG A 91 12.31 12.76 10.66
CA ARG A 91 13.22 13.32 9.65
C ARG A 91 14.55 13.83 10.23
N LYS A 92 14.60 14.19 11.52
CA LYS A 92 15.85 14.58 12.21
C LYS A 92 16.69 13.38 12.64
N GLN A 93 16.06 12.27 13.04
CA GLN A 93 16.73 11.03 13.46
C GLN A 93 16.88 10.00 12.32
N MET A 94 16.64 10.39 11.06
CA MET A 94 16.72 9.43 9.95
C MET A 94 18.19 9.18 9.59
N PRO A 95 18.68 7.91 9.58
CA PRO A 95 20.07 7.58 9.22
C PRO A 95 20.49 8.10 7.84
N LEU A 96 21.78 8.04 7.51
CA LEU A 96 22.29 8.39 6.17
C LEU A 96 22.32 7.18 5.24
N ASN A 97 22.79 6.04 5.74
CA ASN A 97 22.82 4.74 5.07
C ASN A 97 21.41 4.31 4.61
N MET A 98 21.27 4.01 3.32
CA MET A 98 19.99 3.63 2.69
C MET A 98 19.40 2.33 3.25
N GLN A 99 20.22 1.38 3.70
CA GLN A 99 19.77 0.16 4.36
C GLN A 99 19.28 0.47 5.78
N ALA A 100 20.04 1.30 6.54
CA ALA A 100 19.63 1.74 7.87
C ALA A 100 18.32 2.53 7.83
N ARG A 101 18.13 3.43 6.85
CA ARG A 101 16.86 4.13 6.58
C ARG A 101 15.69 3.17 6.40
N GLY A 102 15.83 2.16 5.53
CA GLY A 102 14.76 1.19 5.28
C GLY A 102 14.37 0.40 6.53
N VAL A 103 15.34 0.05 7.38
CA VAL A 103 15.09 -0.58 8.68
C VAL A 103 14.42 0.39 9.66
N PHE A 104 14.90 1.63 9.74
CA PHE A 104 14.39 2.68 10.62
C PHE A 104 12.91 3.01 10.34
N ASP A 105 12.56 3.24 9.07
CA ASP A 105 11.18 3.47 8.60
C ASP A 105 10.24 2.30 8.97
N ALA A 106 10.71 1.05 8.79
CA ALA A 106 9.93 -0.15 9.06
C ALA A 106 9.71 -0.39 10.56
N VAL A 107 10.72 -0.14 11.38
CA VAL A 107 10.64 -0.30 12.84
C VAL A 107 9.84 0.84 13.49
N GLU A 108 9.91 2.07 12.98
CA GLU A 108 9.00 3.16 13.39
C GLU A 108 7.54 2.84 13.04
N GLN A 109 7.29 2.28 11.85
CA GLN A 109 5.95 1.82 11.47
C GLN A 109 5.45 0.71 12.42
N ALA A 110 6.33 -0.23 12.81
CA ALA A 110 6.02 -1.25 13.81
C ALA A 110 5.75 -0.65 15.21
N ARG A 111 6.45 0.43 15.61
CA ARG A 111 6.23 1.14 16.88
C ARG A 111 4.83 1.74 16.96
N VAL A 112 4.41 2.53 15.97
CA VAL A 112 3.09 3.16 15.98
C VAL A 112 1.95 2.14 15.90
N GLU A 113 2.16 1.05 15.15
CA GLU A 113 1.23 -0.08 15.11
C GLU A 113 1.15 -0.83 16.45
N ALA A 114 2.27 -1.02 17.15
CA ALA A 114 2.30 -1.65 18.46
C ALA A 114 1.55 -0.82 19.52
N ILE A 115 1.72 0.50 19.55
CA ILE A 115 0.98 1.40 20.46
C ILE A 115 -0.54 1.22 20.27
N GLY A 116 -1.00 1.19 19.02
CA GLY A 116 -2.41 0.92 18.71
C GLY A 116 -2.87 -0.48 19.08
N ALA A 117 -2.07 -1.50 18.77
CA ALA A 117 -2.39 -2.90 19.05
C ALA A 117 -2.51 -3.19 20.55
N ARG A 118 -1.60 -2.66 21.38
CA ARG A 118 -1.64 -2.76 22.85
C ARG A 118 -2.94 -2.16 23.43
N ARG A 119 -3.40 -1.05 22.85
CA ARG A 119 -4.57 -0.29 23.34
C ARG A 119 -5.90 -0.77 22.77
N MET A 120 -5.91 -1.44 21.62
CA MET A 120 -7.12 -1.81 20.88
C MET A 120 -7.03 -3.22 20.25
N ALA A 121 -7.55 -4.23 20.95
CA ALA A 121 -7.51 -5.63 20.49
C ALA A 121 -8.25 -5.92 19.16
N GLY A 122 -9.13 -5.01 18.69
CA GLY A 122 -9.70 -5.07 17.34
C GLY A 122 -8.68 -4.66 16.27
N VAL A 123 -8.04 -3.51 16.47
CA VAL A 123 -6.95 -2.98 15.63
C VAL A 123 -5.81 -3.98 15.54
N ALA A 124 -5.41 -4.60 16.66
CA ALA A 124 -4.38 -5.65 16.67
C ALA A 124 -4.69 -6.81 15.70
N LYS A 125 -5.96 -7.22 15.56
CA LYS A 125 -6.39 -8.27 14.63
C LYS A 125 -6.38 -7.79 13.18
N ASN A 126 -6.80 -6.55 12.93
CA ASN A 126 -6.81 -5.95 11.59
C ASN A 126 -5.38 -5.77 11.06
N LEU A 127 -4.47 -5.22 11.88
CA LEU A 127 -3.04 -5.10 11.57
C LEU A 127 -2.41 -6.48 11.32
N THR A 128 -2.73 -7.49 12.13
CA THR A 128 -2.23 -8.86 11.91
C THR A 128 -2.72 -9.46 10.59
N ALA A 129 -3.97 -9.19 10.18
CA ALA A 129 -4.51 -9.62 8.88
C ALA A 129 -3.87 -8.88 7.69
N MET A 130 -3.59 -7.58 7.84
CA MET A 130 -2.85 -6.77 6.86
C MET A 130 -1.42 -7.28 6.67
N LEU A 131 -0.71 -7.57 7.77
CA LEU A 131 0.66 -8.08 7.72
C LEU A 131 0.72 -9.51 7.15
N ASP A 132 -0.23 -10.37 7.50
CA ASP A 132 -0.36 -11.71 6.89
C ASP A 132 -0.51 -11.64 5.35
N ASP A 133 -1.37 -10.75 4.86
CA ASP A 133 -1.56 -10.50 3.43
C ASP A 133 -0.32 -9.86 2.76
N HIS A 134 0.35 -8.93 3.44
CA HIS A 134 1.59 -8.32 2.94
C HIS A 134 2.69 -9.35 2.71
N PHE A 135 3.03 -10.15 3.73
CA PHE A 135 4.09 -11.15 3.62
C PHE A 135 3.72 -12.28 2.65
N HIS A 136 2.44 -12.66 2.55
CA HIS A 136 1.98 -13.67 1.59
C HIS A 136 2.07 -13.18 0.13
N ARG A 137 1.78 -11.89 -0.14
CA ARG A 137 2.01 -11.29 -1.46
C ARG A 137 3.49 -11.19 -1.84
N GLY A 138 4.39 -11.18 -0.86
CA GLY A 138 5.84 -11.24 -1.06
C GLY A 138 6.38 -12.62 -1.45
N LYS A 139 5.57 -13.69 -1.37
CA LYS A 139 6.00 -15.11 -1.51
C LYS A 139 7.12 -15.52 -0.56
N TYR A 140 7.19 -14.86 0.58
CA TYR A 140 8.26 -15.05 1.57
C TYR A 140 8.20 -16.42 2.29
N ASP A 141 7.14 -17.19 2.04
CA ASP A 141 6.99 -18.60 2.44
C ASP A 141 7.87 -19.56 1.61
N GLU A 142 8.32 -19.18 0.42
CA GLU A 142 9.23 -20.00 -0.41
C GLU A 142 10.72 -19.81 -0.01
N ILE A 143 11.14 -18.61 0.38
CA ILE A 143 12.54 -18.22 0.70
C ILE A 143 13.27 -19.21 1.64
N THR A 144 14.52 -19.58 1.32
CA THR A 144 15.36 -20.42 2.19
C THR A 144 16.67 -19.77 2.64
N ASP A 145 17.18 -18.75 1.95
CA ASP A 145 18.37 -18.01 2.37
C ASP A 145 17.99 -16.71 3.09
N ARG A 146 18.86 -16.27 4.01
CA ARG A 146 18.76 -14.96 4.66
C ARG A 146 19.03 -13.81 3.68
N ALA A 147 19.78 -14.05 2.60
CA ALA A 147 20.06 -13.07 1.55
C ALA A 147 18.80 -12.61 0.79
N ASP A 148 17.81 -13.51 0.60
CA ASP A 148 16.55 -13.18 -0.08
C ASP A 148 15.53 -12.51 0.86
N ALA A 149 15.72 -12.63 2.18
CA ALA A 149 14.77 -12.19 3.21
C ALA A 149 15.07 -10.73 3.64
N PRO A 150 14.18 -9.75 3.40
CA PRO A 150 14.46 -8.36 3.76
C PRO A 150 14.59 -8.14 5.27
N LEU A 151 15.75 -7.63 5.71
CA LEU A 151 16.03 -7.38 7.12
C LEU A 151 15.04 -6.38 7.74
N ALA A 152 14.63 -5.34 7.00
CA ALA A 152 13.68 -4.34 7.50
C ALA A 152 12.35 -5.00 7.92
N ASP A 153 11.81 -5.87 7.07
CA ASP A 153 10.59 -6.65 7.34
C ASP A 153 10.80 -7.60 8.53
N ALA A 154 11.97 -8.26 8.60
CA ALA A 154 12.30 -9.19 9.68
C ALA A 154 12.42 -8.49 11.06
N LEU A 155 13.19 -7.41 11.14
CA LEU A 155 13.41 -6.66 12.38
C LEU A 155 12.13 -5.96 12.82
N ALA A 156 11.35 -5.38 11.91
CA ALA A 156 10.05 -4.79 12.22
C ALA A 156 9.08 -5.82 12.83
N MET A 157 9.08 -7.06 12.34
CA MET A 157 8.26 -8.14 12.93
C MET A 157 8.79 -8.62 14.28
N MET A 158 10.11 -8.67 14.50
CA MET A 158 10.69 -8.98 15.82
C MET A 158 10.41 -7.87 16.84
N VAL A 159 10.51 -6.60 16.47
CA VAL A 159 10.17 -5.46 17.32
C VAL A 159 8.66 -5.46 17.61
N ARG A 160 7.80 -5.70 16.62
CA ARG A 160 6.35 -5.89 16.85
C ARG A 160 6.07 -7.03 17.83
N GLU A 161 6.75 -8.17 17.71
CA GLU A 161 6.62 -9.31 18.62
C GLU A 161 6.98 -8.91 20.06
N ARG A 162 8.11 -8.22 20.28
CA ARG A 162 8.51 -7.70 21.61
C ARG A 162 7.52 -6.67 22.16
N LEU A 163 7.17 -5.65 21.38
CA LEU A 163 6.33 -4.54 21.83
C LEU A 163 4.86 -4.92 22.09
N THR A 164 4.38 -6.08 21.61
CA THR A 164 2.96 -6.48 21.71
C THR A 164 2.72 -7.86 22.33
N GLY A 165 3.75 -8.70 22.46
CA GLY A 165 3.60 -10.12 22.81
C GLY A 165 2.90 -10.97 21.74
N LEU A 166 2.59 -10.40 20.56
CA LEU A 166 1.94 -11.11 19.46
C LEU A 166 2.99 -11.65 18.50
N ALA A 167 3.06 -12.98 18.37
CA ALA A 167 3.90 -13.65 17.39
C ALA A 167 3.73 -13.07 15.95
N PRO A 168 4.75 -13.17 15.09
CA PRO A 168 4.65 -12.84 13.67
C PRO A 168 3.49 -13.60 12.99
N PRO A 169 2.81 -13.00 12.00
CA PRO A 169 1.85 -13.72 11.15
C PRO A 169 2.45 -14.98 10.51
N PRO A 170 1.65 -16.01 10.20
CA PRO A 170 2.13 -17.25 9.60
C PRO A 170 3.02 -17.04 8.35
N ALA A 171 2.62 -16.14 7.44
CA ALA A 171 3.40 -15.81 6.25
C ALA A 171 4.74 -15.09 6.57
N ALA A 172 4.82 -14.36 7.69
CA ALA A 172 6.03 -13.64 8.10
C ALA A 172 7.04 -14.51 8.86
N LYS A 173 6.60 -15.65 9.41
CA LYS A 173 7.41 -16.45 10.32
C LYS A 173 8.75 -16.90 9.72
N LYS A 174 8.77 -17.29 8.44
CA LYS A 174 9.99 -17.81 7.78
C LYS A 174 11.10 -16.75 7.70
N VAL A 175 10.73 -15.52 7.31
CA VAL A 175 11.63 -14.35 7.27
C VAL A 175 12.19 -14.03 8.65
N VAL A 176 11.33 -14.06 9.68
CA VAL A 176 11.77 -13.81 11.07
C VAL A 176 12.73 -14.88 11.55
N GLU A 177 12.43 -16.18 11.39
CA GLU A 177 13.30 -17.25 11.91
C GLU A 177 14.66 -17.35 11.18
N LEU A 178 14.79 -16.86 9.94
CA LEU A 178 16.09 -16.75 9.24
C LEU A 178 17.01 -15.66 9.83
N TRP A 179 16.43 -14.58 10.36
CA TRP A 179 17.15 -13.45 10.92
C TRP A 179 17.29 -13.49 12.45
N ARG A 180 16.31 -14.10 13.15
CA ARG A 180 16.21 -14.15 14.61
C ARG A 180 17.52 -14.60 15.29
N PRO A 181 18.19 -15.71 14.88
CA PRO A 181 19.41 -16.15 15.56
C PRO A 181 20.53 -15.09 15.55
N PHE A 182 20.69 -14.38 14.44
CA PHE A 182 21.72 -13.34 14.28
C PHE A 182 21.41 -12.08 15.08
N ILE A 183 20.14 -11.63 15.06
CA ILE A 183 19.71 -10.41 15.75
C ILE A 183 19.66 -10.64 17.27
N GLU A 184 19.23 -11.82 17.73
CA GLU A 184 19.20 -12.18 19.15
C GLU A 184 20.60 -12.38 19.74
N ASP A 185 21.57 -12.85 18.95
CA ASP A 185 22.97 -13.02 19.37
C ASP A 185 23.68 -11.67 19.54
N LYS A 186 23.57 -10.78 18.55
CA LYS A 186 24.18 -9.45 18.61
C LYS A 186 23.47 -8.48 19.56
N ALA A 187 22.14 -8.38 19.50
CA ALA A 187 21.43 -7.18 19.94
C ALA A 187 20.15 -7.41 20.78
N ARG A 188 19.95 -8.60 21.37
CA ARG A 188 18.80 -8.90 22.26
C ARG A 188 18.57 -7.83 23.32
N GLY A 189 19.64 -7.38 24.00
CA GLY A 189 19.52 -6.39 25.08
C GLY A 189 18.94 -5.05 24.64
N ARG A 190 19.25 -4.61 23.40
CA ARG A 190 18.65 -3.40 22.81
C ARG A 190 17.20 -3.66 22.38
N LEU A 191 16.93 -4.78 21.71
CA LEU A 191 15.56 -5.16 21.34
C LEU A 191 14.60 -5.18 22.52
N ASP A 192 15.02 -5.78 23.64
CA ASP A 192 14.21 -5.88 24.85
C ASP A 192 14.03 -4.50 25.52
N SER A 193 15.00 -3.59 25.38
CA SER A 193 14.91 -2.23 25.97
C SER A 193 13.90 -1.31 25.26
N LEU A 194 13.60 -1.56 23.97
CA LEU A 194 12.66 -0.76 23.17
C LEU A 194 11.25 -0.67 23.78
N GLU A 195 10.81 -1.68 24.55
CA GLU A 195 9.50 -1.62 25.21
C GLU A 195 9.40 -0.48 26.22
N SER A 196 10.51 -0.14 26.89
CA SER A 196 10.57 0.91 27.91
C SER A 196 10.48 2.34 27.36
N VAL A 197 10.68 2.51 26.04
CA VAL A 197 10.72 3.82 25.35
C VAL A 197 9.65 3.95 24.25
N VAL A 198 8.82 2.94 24.03
CA VAL A 198 7.84 2.86 22.94
C VAL A 198 6.93 4.09 22.75
N GLU A 199 6.55 4.77 23.85
CA GLU A 199 5.67 5.96 23.79
C GLU A 199 6.43 7.28 23.54
N ASP A 200 7.77 7.31 23.65
CA ASP A 200 8.62 8.45 23.34
C ASP A 200 9.42 8.19 22.05
N GLN A 201 8.96 8.78 20.94
CA GLN A 201 9.57 8.58 19.63
C GLN A 201 11.03 9.04 19.55
N ARG A 202 11.48 10.01 20.37
CA ARG A 202 12.90 10.42 20.37
C ARG A 202 13.75 9.35 21.00
N ARG A 203 13.42 8.98 22.23
CA ARG A 203 14.15 7.95 22.99
C ARG A 203 14.09 6.57 22.34
N PHE A 204 13.01 6.28 21.60
CA PHE A 204 12.93 5.08 20.77
C PHE A 204 13.82 5.15 19.54
N ALA A 205 13.91 6.31 18.86
CA ALA A 205 14.85 6.49 17.76
C ALA A 205 16.31 6.38 18.23
N ASP A 206 16.65 7.01 19.36
CA ASP A 206 17.97 6.92 19.99
C ASP A 206 18.34 5.45 20.27
N ALA A 207 17.44 4.70 20.90
CA ALA A 207 17.60 3.26 21.16
C ALA A 207 17.57 2.37 19.89
N LEU A 208 17.09 2.90 18.76
CA LEU A 208 17.10 2.24 17.46
C LEU A 208 18.40 2.49 16.70
N HIS A 209 19.06 3.64 16.88
CA HIS A 209 20.45 3.85 16.42
C HIS A 209 21.40 2.89 17.15
N ASP A 210 21.31 2.84 18.48
CA ASP A 210 21.99 1.85 19.34
C ASP A 210 21.83 0.40 18.82
N LEU A 211 20.63 0.02 18.35
CA LEU A 211 20.32 -1.29 17.79
C LEU A 211 20.88 -1.48 16.36
N LEU A 212 20.94 -0.43 15.55
CA LEU A 212 21.52 -0.47 14.21
C LEU A 212 23.06 -0.58 14.26
N ASP A 213 23.68 0.03 15.27
CA ASP A 213 25.13 -0.05 15.52
C ASP A 213 25.54 -1.45 16.00
N ASP A 214 24.82 -2.01 16.98
CA ASP A 214 25.02 -3.40 17.44
C ASP A 214 24.85 -4.43 16.29
N LEU A 215 24.07 -4.10 15.25
CA LEU A 215 23.90 -4.93 14.05
C LEU A 215 24.98 -4.71 12.97
N GLU A 216 25.87 -3.72 13.11
CA GLU A 216 26.84 -3.24 12.09
C GLU A 216 26.17 -2.66 10.82
N ILE A 217 25.06 -1.95 10.99
CA ILE A 217 24.25 -1.37 9.90
C ILE A 217 24.09 0.15 10.02
N GLY A 218 24.21 0.69 11.23
CA GLY A 218 24.27 2.13 11.46
C GLY A 218 25.42 2.80 10.71
N ASP A 219 25.24 4.08 10.39
CA ASP A 219 26.37 4.92 9.99
C ASP A 219 27.29 5.07 11.20
N ARG A 220 28.48 4.47 11.15
CA ARG A 220 29.50 4.62 12.19
C ARG A 220 30.12 6.02 12.12
N GLN A 221 29.30 7.01 12.46
CA GLN A 221 29.70 8.40 12.56
C GLN A 221 30.46 8.56 13.87
N ASP A 222 31.78 8.68 13.79
CA ASP A 222 32.57 9.28 14.85
C ASP A 222 32.05 10.71 15.02
N SER A 223 31.21 10.91 16.04
CA SER A 223 30.58 12.19 16.33
C SER A 223 31.59 13.19 16.88
N GLU A 224 32.40 13.78 16.01
CA GLU A 224 32.95 15.10 16.28
C GLU A 224 31.78 16.06 16.55
N PRO A 225 31.73 16.74 17.71
CA PRO A 225 30.69 17.70 17.97
C PRO A 225 30.94 18.96 17.13
N ASP A 226 30.01 19.29 16.23
CA ASP A 226 29.93 20.62 15.63
C ASP A 226 29.64 21.66 16.72
N GLU A 227 30.71 22.18 17.34
CA GLU A 227 30.67 23.39 18.16
C GLU A 227 30.60 24.61 17.25
N ASP A 228 29.54 25.41 17.43
CA ASP A 228 29.26 26.72 16.80
C ASP A 228 29.36 26.82 15.26
N ASP A 229 28.22 27.10 14.62
CA ASP A 229 28.17 28.36 13.86
C ASP A 229 26.83 29.08 14.06
N GLN A 230 26.88 30.20 14.78
CA GLN A 230 25.78 31.14 14.96
C GLN A 230 26.02 32.35 14.06
N GLN A 231 25.41 32.37 12.87
CA GLN A 231 25.35 33.55 12.01
C GLN A 231 24.00 33.66 11.28
N ASP A 232 23.02 34.24 11.97
CA ASP A 232 21.98 35.05 11.31
C ASP A 232 22.65 36.34 10.83
N GLU A 233 22.83 36.51 9.52
CA GLU A 233 23.00 37.86 8.95
C GLU A 233 22.29 38.01 7.61
N GLN A 234 21.86 39.24 7.33
CA GLN A 234 20.82 39.53 6.34
C GLN A 234 21.39 39.69 4.94
N GLN A 235 20.61 39.31 3.92
CA GLN A 235 20.85 39.75 2.56
C GLN A 235 19.52 40.16 1.90
N ASP A 236 19.24 41.46 1.99
CA ASP A 236 18.24 42.18 1.20
C ASP A 236 19.02 43.22 0.37
N GLY A 237 18.74 43.33 -0.93
CA GLY A 237 19.62 44.01 -1.88
C GLY A 237 19.08 44.03 -3.30
N GLU A 238 18.84 45.23 -3.81
CA GLU A 238 17.95 45.50 -4.96
C GLU A 238 18.57 45.29 -6.35
N GLN A 239 17.70 45.48 -7.35
CA GLN A 239 17.91 45.40 -8.80
C GLN A 239 18.92 46.45 -9.33
N ASP A 240 19.54 46.18 -10.50
CA ASP A 240 19.39 47.07 -11.67
C ASP A 240 19.68 46.34 -13.01
N GLN A 241 19.48 47.02 -14.14
CA GLN A 241 19.42 46.48 -15.51
C GLN A 241 20.58 46.92 -16.41
N SER A 242 21.03 46.04 -17.32
CA SER A 242 21.59 46.36 -18.67
C SER A 242 22.08 45.08 -19.37
N GLY A 243 22.22 45.01 -20.71
CA GLY A 243 21.83 45.99 -21.73
C GLY A 243 22.56 45.83 -23.08
N ALA A 244 22.10 44.89 -23.93
CA ALA A 244 22.32 44.77 -25.39
C ALA A 244 23.73 44.44 -25.98
N GLU A 245 23.75 43.35 -26.78
CA GLU A 245 24.39 43.16 -28.11
C GLU A 245 25.93 43.28 -28.33
N GLY A 246 26.52 42.45 -29.22
CA GLY A 246 28.00 42.47 -29.44
C GLY A 246 28.65 41.67 -30.60
N ALA A 247 28.04 40.59 -31.13
CA ALA A 247 28.49 39.83 -32.33
C ALA A 247 29.84 39.01 -32.26
N PRO A 248 30.16 38.11 -33.24
CA PRO A 248 31.10 36.99 -33.06
C PRO A 248 32.24 36.85 -34.11
N GLU A 249 33.14 35.87 -33.95
CA GLU A 249 33.96 35.28 -35.05
C GLU A 249 34.59 33.90 -34.68
N GLY A 250 34.92 33.06 -35.68
CA GLY A 250 35.70 31.80 -35.56
C GLY A 250 34.90 30.52 -35.20
N ASP A 251 34.26 29.77 -36.12
CA ASP A 251 34.72 29.06 -37.34
C ASP A 251 35.25 27.63 -37.10
N ALA A 252 34.58 26.65 -37.70
CA ALA A 252 35.00 25.25 -37.93
C ALA A 252 33.92 24.46 -38.71
N GLU A 253 33.84 24.63 -40.03
CA GLU A 253 32.85 23.91 -40.87
C GLU A 253 33.19 22.42 -41.07
N GLN A 254 32.16 21.56 -41.03
CA GLN A 254 32.14 20.27 -41.73
C GLN A 254 30.77 20.02 -42.39
N ASP A 255 30.68 20.48 -43.64
CA ASP A 255 30.00 19.86 -44.79
C ASP A 255 29.74 18.33 -44.64
N MET A 256 28.66 17.71 -45.16
CA MET A 256 27.45 18.21 -45.84
C MET A 256 26.46 17.02 -45.94
N ASN A 257 25.13 17.21 -45.74
CA ASN A 257 24.14 16.55 -46.63
C ASN A 257 22.68 17.02 -46.45
N LEU A 258 22.03 17.24 -47.60
CA LEU A 258 20.57 17.18 -47.86
C LEU A 258 19.61 17.84 -46.85
N GLU A 259 19.35 19.13 -47.08
CA GLU A 259 17.96 19.62 -47.07
C GLU A 259 17.17 18.98 -48.22
N GLN A 260 15.85 18.80 -48.06
CA GLN A 260 14.80 19.47 -48.88
C GLN A 260 13.42 18.78 -48.74
N ALA A 261 12.38 19.61 -48.59
CA ALA A 261 10.94 19.30 -48.74
C ALA A 261 10.31 18.34 -47.68
N ASP A 262 9.08 18.55 -47.20
CA ASP A 262 8.18 19.71 -47.36
C ASP A 262 7.28 19.88 -46.12
N ALA A 263 6.67 21.05 -45.97
CA ALA A 263 5.65 21.33 -44.97
C ALA A 263 4.24 21.23 -45.59
N SER A 264 3.47 20.21 -45.21
CA SER A 264 2.01 20.21 -45.34
C SER A 264 1.39 19.24 -44.34
N SER A 265 0.70 19.81 -43.36
CA SER A 265 -0.15 19.09 -42.40
C SER A 265 -1.59 19.03 -42.89
N GLU A 266 -2.36 18.07 -42.36
CA GLU A 266 -3.83 18.00 -42.45
C GLU A 266 -4.44 17.78 -43.85
N GLU A 267 -4.50 16.51 -44.29
CA GLU A 267 -5.76 15.85 -44.67
C GLU A 267 -5.58 14.32 -44.89
N ALA A 268 -6.69 13.58 -44.94
CA ALA A 268 -6.83 12.13 -45.19
C ALA A 268 -6.42 11.12 -44.08
N ASN A 269 -7.42 10.66 -43.31
CA ASN A 269 -7.46 9.28 -42.80
C ASN A 269 -8.90 8.72 -42.64
N GLU A 270 -9.73 8.85 -43.67
CA GLU A 270 -11.00 8.13 -43.81
C GLU A 270 -10.89 7.02 -44.87
N ALA A 271 -10.18 5.92 -44.55
CA ALA A 271 -10.04 4.77 -45.45
C ALA A 271 -9.71 3.46 -44.69
N ALA A 272 -10.51 3.10 -43.69
CA ALA A 272 -10.27 1.94 -42.81
C ALA A 272 -11.43 0.92 -42.81
N GLU A 273 -12.11 0.77 -43.95
CA GLU A 273 -13.18 -0.23 -44.14
C GLU A 273 -13.03 -0.99 -45.48
N ALA A 274 -13.58 -2.20 -45.53
CA ALA A 274 -13.58 -3.13 -46.69
C ALA A 274 -12.22 -3.69 -47.16
N ALA A 275 -11.66 -4.66 -46.43
CA ALA A 275 -10.51 -5.47 -46.90
C ALA A 275 -10.47 -6.95 -46.43
N GLN A 276 -11.60 -7.58 -46.06
CA GLN A 276 -11.64 -9.02 -45.72
C GLN A 276 -12.85 -9.75 -46.30
N SER A 277 -12.71 -10.28 -47.52
CA SER A 277 -13.57 -11.34 -48.05
C SER A 277 -12.82 -12.23 -49.06
N GLN A 278 -12.90 -13.54 -48.82
CA GLN A 278 -12.71 -14.65 -49.77
C GLN A 278 -11.34 -14.83 -50.45
N SER A 279 -10.64 -15.88 -50.03
CA SER A 279 -10.15 -16.89 -50.97
C SER A 279 -10.34 -18.28 -50.34
N SER A 280 -10.93 -19.20 -51.09
CA SER A 280 -10.90 -20.65 -50.83
C SER A 280 -9.80 -21.29 -51.73
N ASP A 281 -9.53 -22.60 -51.79
CA ASP A 281 -10.28 -23.79 -51.38
C ASP A 281 -9.36 -25.03 -51.26
N ASN A 282 -9.92 -26.19 -50.85
CA ASN A 282 -9.36 -27.56 -50.95
C ASN A 282 -8.14 -27.90 -50.06
N PHE A 283 -7.84 -29.14 -49.57
CA PHE A 283 -8.44 -30.50 -49.44
C PHE A 283 -7.39 -31.31 -48.58
N ASP A 284 -7.54 -32.48 -47.93
CA ASP A 284 -8.57 -33.47 -47.51
C ASP A 284 -7.85 -34.41 -46.50
N ASP A 285 -8.40 -35.20 -45.56
CA ASP A 285 -9.75 -35.53 -45.02
C ASP A 285 -9.59 -35.62 -43.45
N SER A 286 -10.09 -36.50 -42.55
CA SER A 286 -10.96 -37.69 -42.51
C SER A 286 -11.44 -38.01 -41.06
N GLU A 287 -12.04 -39.19 -40.86
CA GLU A 287 -12.45 -39.84 -39.59
C GLU A 287 -13.43 -39.09 -38.65
N MET A 288 -14.72 -39.13 -39.03
CA MET A 288 -15.82 -39.82 -38.32
C MET A 288 -15.82 -39.89 -36.78
N GLY A 289 -16.95 -39.50 -36.15
CA GLY A 289 -17.22 -39.73 -34.72
C GLY A 289 -18.60 -39.25 -34.26
N ASP A 290 -19.67 -39.89 -34.73
CA ASP A 290 -21.08 -39.52 -34.50
C ASP A 290 -21.71 -40.26 -33.31
N ASP A 291 -22.54 -39.58 -32.51
CA ASP A 291 -23.88 -40.04 -32.06
C ASP A 291 -24.65 -38.91 -31.34
N ASP A 292 -25.98 -39.03 -31.27
CA ASP A 292 -26.94 -37.98 -30.96
C ASP A 292 -27.57 -38.09 -29.54
N THR A 293 -28.21 -37.00 -29.09
CA THR A 293 -29.43 -36.89 -28.25
C THR A 293 -29.40 -35.83 -27.12
N PRO A 294 -30.21 -34.76 -27.23
CA PRO A 294 -30.60 -33.89 -26.12
C PRO A 294 -31.78 -34.50 -25.32
N GLY A 295 -31.50 -35.00 -24.11
CA GLY A 295 -32.49 -35.62 -23.21
C GLY A 295 -33.29 -34.63 -22.35
N ASP A 296 -34.51 -35.03 -21.96
CA ASP A 296 -35.56 -34.12 -21.46
C ASP A 296 -35.61 -33.87 -19.93
N THR A 297 -36.29 -32.78 -19.55
CA THR A 297 -36.63 -32.23 -18.22
C THR A 297 -36.16 -32.88 -16.90
N ALA A 298 -35.66 -32.02 -15.99
CA ALA A 298 -35.76 -32.21 -14.54
C ALA A 298 -36.28 -30.93 -13.84
N ARG A 299 -37.58 -30.87 -13.55
CA ARG A 299 -38.22 -29.72 -12.88
C ARG A 299 -38.12 -29.87 -11.35
N PRO A 300 -37.64 -28.86 -10.59
CA PRO A 300 -37.56 -28.96 -9.14
C PRO A 300 -38.96 -29.06 -8.50
N PRO A 301 -39.13 -29.85 -7.42
CA PRO A 301 -40.44 -30.05 -6.79
C PRO A 301 -40.96 -28.76 -6.15
N ALA A 302 -42.25 -28.47 -6.35
CA ALA A 302 -42.90 -27.33 -5.73
C ALA A 302 -43.03 -27.55 -4.21
N GLY A 303 -42.77 -26.50 -3.43
CA GLY A 303 -42.66 -26.61 -1.97
C GLY A 303 -43.99 -26.77 -1.23
N GLY A 304 -43.91 -27.40 -0.06
CA GLY A 304 -44.77 -27.17 1.11
C GLY A 304 -46.28 -27.23 0.89
N ARG A 305 -46.86 -28.44 0.85
CA ARG A 305 -48.25 -28.62 1.27
C ARG A 305 -48.33 -28.69 2.79
N ASN A 306 -49.19 -27.86 3.36
CA ASN A 306 -49.43 -27.78 4.79
C ASN A 306 -50.73 -28.55 5.10
N GLU A 307 -50.63 -29.85 5.36
CA GLU A 307 -51.77 -30.74 5.65
C GLU A 307 -51.62 -31.32 7.08
N PRO A 308 -52.71 -31.43 7.86
CA PRO A 308 -52.63 -31.66 9.31
C PRO A 308 -52.34 -33.12 9.69
N ARG A 309 -51.60 -33.29 10.79
CA ARG A 309 -51.25 -34.59 11.40
C ARG A 309 -52.52 -35.31 11.88
N GLY A 310 -52.75 -36.53 11.35
CA GLY A 310 -53.80 -37.43 11.81
C GLY A 310 -53.55 -37.98 13.22
N PRO A 311 -54.57 -38.58 13.87
CA PRO A 311 -54.51 -38.99 15.27
C PRO A 311 -53.58 -40.20 15.51
N GLU A 312 -53.03 -40.26 16.71
CA GLU A 312 -52.14 -41.32 17.19
C GLU A 312 -52.93 -42.50 17.76
N TYR A 313 -52.41 -43.72 17.53
CA TYR A 313 -52.78 -45.00 18.13
C TYR A 313 -51.52 -45.87 18.24
#